data_AF-A0A955K6K1-F1
#
_entry.id   AF-A0A955K6K1-F1
#
_cell.length_a   1.000
_cell.length_b   1.000
_cell.length_c   1.000
_cell.angle_alpha   90.00
_cell.angle_beta   90.00
_cell.angle_gamma   90.00
#
_symmetry.space_group_name_H-M   'P 1'
#
loop_
_entity.id
_entity.type
_entity.pdbx_description
1 polymer ?
#
loop_
_entity_poly.entity_id
_entity_poly.type
_entity_poly.pdbx_seq_one_letter_code
_entity_poly.pdbx_strand_id
1 'polypeptide(L)'
;KMNGLHGRGVAFGQKVDSFVKRIDNFVTTNNLVVDNYDQLLANVESAQTKLAESLTVAAQLRTGFSCEDPDEALDDVDAYKAALAQVKLDAKAVISEVKALANAVKQAAQEQLNLADDNDSETN
;
A
#
# COMPACT_ATOMS: atom_id res chain seq x y z
N LYS A 1 6.15 5.69 26.47
CA LYS A 1 5.92 6.26 25.11
C LYS A 1 6.16 5.17 24.05
N MET A 2 5.18 4.31 23.73
CA MET A 2 5.39 3.12 22.89
C MET A 2 5.06 3.29 21.39
N ASN A 3 4.53 4.43 20.94
CA ASN A 3 3.71 4.50 19.71
C ASN A 3 4.41 5.04 18.44
N GLY A 4 5.74 5.05 18.38
CA GLY A 4 6.47 5.74 17.30
C GLY A 4 6.23 5.17 15.91
N LEU A 5 6.77 3.99 15.62
CA LEU A 5 6.84 3.46 14.24
C LEU A 5 5.67 2.53 13.91
N HIS A 6 5.41 1.55 14.77
CA HIS A 6 4.32 0.60 14.59
C HIS A 6 2.95 1.31 14.51
N GLY A 7 2.70 2.29 15.40
CA GLY A 7 1.49 3.12 15.35
C GLY A 7 1.37 3.96 14.08
N ARG A 8 2.48 4.48 13.54
CA ARG A 8 2.50 5.19 12.25
C ARG A 8 2.24 4.25 11.07
N GLY A 9 2.78 3.03 11.12
CA GLY A 9 2.54 1.98 10.13
C GLY A 9 1.08 1.55 10.08
N VAL A 10 0.46 1.31 11.25
CA VAL A 10 -0.97 1.00 11.36
C VAL A 10 -1.83 2.14 10.82
N ALA A 11 -1.53 3.39 11.18
CA ALA A 11 -2.26 4.55 10.66
C ALA A 11 -2.10 4.73 9.14
N PHE A 12 -0.94 4.37 8.59
CA PHE A 12 -0.73 4.34 7.14
C PHE A 12 -1.58 3.26 6.47
N GLY A 13 -1.59 2.03 7.01
CA GLY A 13 -2.45 0.94 6.53
C GLY A 13 -3.93 1.34 6.46
N GLN A 14 -4.46 1.92 7.53
CA GLN A 14 -5.86 2.40 7.57
C GLN A 14 -6.19 3.46 6.51
N LYS A 15 -5.22 4.34 6.20
CA LYS A 15 -5.40 5.33 5.12
C LYS A 15 -5.43 4.67 3.75
N VAL A 16 -4.58 3.67 3.53
CA VAL A 16 -4.59 2.87 2.30
C VAL A 16 -5.92 2.15 2.15
N ASP A 17 -6.40 1.46 3.18
CA ASP A 17 -7.70 0.76 3.17
C ASP A 17 -8.85 1.71 2.85
N SER A 18 -8.84 2.89 3.47
CA SER A 18 -9.87 3.91 3.23
C SER A 18 -9.84 4.43 1.79
N PHE A 19 -8.66 4.51 1.19
CA PHE A 19 -8.51 4.95 -0.20
C PHE A 19 -8.93 3.86 -1.18
N VAL A 20 -8.51 2.61 -0.96
CA VAL A 20 -8.93 1.45 -1.77
C VAL A 20 -10.45 1.29 -1.74
N LYS A 21 -11.09 1.42 -0.57
CA LYS A 21 -12.57 1.41 -0.45
C LYS A 21 -13.25 2.52 -1.26
N ARG A 22 -12.63 3.70 -1.37
CA ARG A 22 -13.19 4.78 -2.20
C ARG A 22 -13.08 4.45 -3.68
N ILE A 23 -11.97 3.86 -4.11
CA ILE A 23 -11.80 3.36 -5.48
C ILE A 23 -12.86 2.30 -5.77
N ASP A 24 -13.02 1.34 -4.87
CA ASP A 24 -13.97 0.23 -5.04
C ASP A 24 -15.43 0.69 -5.13
N ASN A 25 -15.81 1.61 -4.25
CA ASN A 25 -17.12 2.26 -4.33
C ASN A 25 -17.29 3.03 -5.64
N PHE A 26 -16.25 3.69 -6.14
CA PHE A 26 -16.33 4.43 -7.41
C PHE A 26 -16.49 3.49 -8.61
N VAL A 27 -15.73 2.39 -8.66
CA VAL A 27 -15.85 1.35 -9.69
C VAL A 27 -17.26 0.76 -9.69
N THR A 28 -17.75 0.37 -8.51
CA THR A 28 -19.08 -0.23 -8.36
C THR A 28 -20.20 0.75 -8.71
N THR A 29 -20.13 2.00 -8.24
CA THR A 29 -21.19 3.01 -8.45
C THR A 29 -21.33 3.39 -9.92
N ASN A 30 -20.23 3.42 -10.66
CA ASN A 30 -20.23 3.80 -12.08
C ASN A 30 -20.24 2.59 -13.02
N ASN A 31 -20.34 1.36 -12.49
CA ASN A 31 -20.24 0.12 -13.24
C ASN A 31 -19.03 0.08 -14.18
N LEU A 32 -17.87 0.53 -13.69
CA LEU A 32 -16.65 0.56 -14.48
C LEU A 32 -16.15 -0.86 -14.74
N VAL A 33 -15.83 -1.15 -15.98
CA VAL A 33 -15.08 -2.36 -16.35
C VAL A 33 -13.60 -1.99 -16.32
N VAL A 34 -12.87 -2.52 -15.35
CA VAL A 34 -11.44 -2.28 -15.18
C VAL A 34 -10.70 -3.59 -15.39
N ASP A 35 -9.84 -3.63 -16.40
CA ASP A 35 -9.06 -4.83 -16.68
C ASP A 35 -8.14 -5.20 -15.52
N ASN A 36 -8.13 -6.49 -15.18
CA ASN A 36 -7.32 -7.06 -14.10
C ASN A 36 -7.57 -6.41 -12.72
N TYR A 37 -8.77 -5.85 -12.47
CA TYR A 37 -9.08 -5.16 -11.22
C TYR A 37 -8.84 -6.01 -9.96
N ASP A 38 -9.32 -7.25 -9.95
CA ASP A 38 -9.13 -8.18 -8.83
C ASP A 38 -7.64 -8.46 -8.57
N GLN A 39 -6.84 -8.56 -9.63
CA GLN A 39 -5.39 -8.74 -9.51
C GLN A 39 -4.71 -7.49 -8.94
N LEU A 40 -5.15 -6.30 -9.35
CA LEU A 40 -4.63 -5.03 -8.82
C LEU A 40 -4.98 -4.88 -7.33
N LEU A 41 -6.19 -5.27 -6.92
CA LEU A 41 -6.57 -5.32 -5.50
C LEU A 41 -5.70 -6.31 -4.72
N ALA A 42 -5.56 -7.54 -5.24
CA ALA A 42 -4.72 -8.56 -4.60
C ALA A 42 -3.25 -8.13 -4.46
N ASN A 43 -2.72 -7.36 -5.41
CA ASN A 43 -1.37 -6.81 -5.31
C ASN A 43 -1.25 -5.78 -4.17
N VAL A 44 -2.24 -4.90 -4.01
CA VAL A 44 -2.29 -3.93 -2.91
C VAL A 44 -2.34 -4.67 -1.57
N GLU A 45 -3.22 -5.66 -1.43
CA GLU A 45 -3.34 -6.48 -0.21
C GLU A 45 -2.02 -7.18 0.11
N SER A 46 -1.39 -7.82 -0.89
CA SER A 46 -0.09 -8.47 -0.72
C SER A 46 1.00 -7.50 -0.25
N ALA A 47 1.04 -6.30 -0.81
CA ALA A 47 1.99 -5.27 -0.39
C ALA A 47 1.73 -4.80 1.06
N GLN A 48 0.46 -4.69 1.46
CA GLN A 48 0.10 -4.34 2.84
C GLN A 48 0.51 -5.43 3.83
N THR A 49 0.32 -6.71 3.48
CA THR A 49 0.79 -7.84 4.30
C THR A 49 2.29 -7.79 4.53
N LYS A 50 3.09 -7.59 3.46
CA LYS A 50 4.55 -7.46 3.57
C LYS A 50 4.97 -6.30 4.47
N LEU A 51 4.30 -5.16 4.35
CA LEU A 51 4.57 -4.02 5.22
C LEU A 51 4.26 -4.33 6.70
N ALA A 52 3.16 -5.03 6.97
CA ALA A 52 2.78 -5.44 8.33
C ALA A 52 3.80 -6.40 8.94
N GLU A 53 4.30 -7.35 8.16
CA GLU A 53 5.39 -8.27 8.56
C GLU A 53 6.67 -7.49 8.90
N SER A 54 7.12 -6.60 8.02
CA SER A 54 8.31 -5.77 8.25
C SER A 54 8.19 -4.85 9.47
N LEU A 55 6.99 -4.28 9.71
CA LEU A 55 6.72 -3.50 10.92
C LEU A 55 6.77 -4.34 12.19
N THR A 56 6.40 -5.62 12.10
CA THR A 56 6.45 -6.57 13.22
C THR A 56 7.89 -6.93 13.53
N VAL A 57 8.69 -7.27 12.52
CA VAL A 57 10.14 -7.53 12.67
C VAL A 57 10.85 -6.33 13.29
N ALA A 58 10.63 -5.13 12.76
CA ALA A 58 11.22 -3.91 13.32
C ALA A 58 10.79 -3.66 14.79
N ALA A 59 9.52 -3.95 15.13
CA ALA A 59 9.04 -3.80 16.50
C ALA A 59 9.69 -4.80 17.47
N GLN A 60 9.90 -6.05 17.05
CA GLN A 60 10.56 -7.09 17.84
C GLN A 60 12.03 -6.75 18.10
N LEU A 61 12.77 -6.36 17.06
CA LEU A 61 14.17 -5.97 17.17
C LEU A 61 14.36 -4.75 18.09
N ARG A 62 13.41 -3.80 18.08
CA ARG A 62 13.46 -2.63 18.99
C ARG A 62 13.49 -3.01 20.47
N THR A 63 12.88 -4.13 20.85
CA THR A 63 12.81 -4.57 22.25
C THR A 63 13.90 -5.55 22.65
N GLY A 64 14.72 -6.00 21.70
CA GLY A 64 15.71 -7.06 21.88
C GLY A 64 17.12 -6.60 22.22
N PHE A 65 17.41 -5.30 22.23
CA PHE A 65 18.77 -4.79 22.43
C PHE A 65 19.39 -5.27 23.76
N SER A 66 20.42 -6.10 23.67
CA SER A 66 21.31 -6.40 24.80
C SER A 66 22.43 -5.37 24.85
N CYS A 67 22.67 -4.77 26.02
CA CYS A 67 23.82 -3.88 26.26
C CYS A 67 24.91 -4.57 27.09
N GLU A 68 24.82 -5.89 27.27
CA GLU A 68 25.75 -6.67 28.08
C GLU A 68 27.07 -6.92 27.34
N ASP A 69 27.02 -7.02 26.00
CA ASP A 69 28.16 -7.12 25.10
C ASP A 69 28.12 -5.98 24.06
N PRO A 70 29.15 -5.10 23.99
CA PRO A 70 29.22 -4.03 23.01
C PRO A 70 29.19 -4.49 21.55
N ASP A 71 29.74 -5.66 21.22
CA ASP A 71 29.78 -6.16 19.84
C ASP A 71 28.39 -6.67 19.43
N GLU A 72 27.70 -7.40 20.32
CA GLU A 72 26.30 -7.85 20.12
C GLU A 72 25.34 -6.65 20.00
N ALA A 73 25.55 -5.61 20.82
CA ALA A 73 24.76 -4.39 20.75
C ALA A 73 24.87 -3.67 19.39
N LEU A 74 26.04 -3.72 18.74
CA LEU A 74 26.23 -3.14 17.41
C LEU A 74 25.52 -3.96 16.34
N ASP A 75 25.61 -5.30 16.41
CA ASP A 75 24.91 -6.20 15.50
C ASP A 75 23.39 -6.03 15.57
N ASP A 76 22.83 -5.92 16.78
CA ASP A 76 21.41 -5.65 17.00
C ASP A 76 20.98 -4.31 16.37
N VAL A 77 21.83 -3.27 16.50
CA VAL A 77 21.56 -1.95 15.93
C VAL A 77 21.55 -2.00 14.41
N ASP A 78 22.46 -2.74 13.80
CA ASP A 78 22.53 -2.88 12.36
C ASP A 78 21.37 -3.74 11.81
N ALA A 79 20.99 -4.81 12.52
CA ALA A 79 19.78 -5.58 12.21
C ALA A 79 18.53 -4.70 12.27
N TYR A 80 18.40 -3.87 13.30
CA TYR A 80 17.27 -2.94 13.42
C TYR A 80 17.26 -1.89 12.30
N LYS A 81 18.42 -1.32 11.92
CA LYS A 81 18.51 -0.39 10.78
C LYS A 81 18.09 -1.06 9.48
N ALA A 82 18.50 -2.30 9.24
CA ALA A 82 18.10 -3.06 8.06
C ALA A 82 16.58 -3.28 8.03
N ALA A 83 15.97 -3.66 9.15
CA ALA A 83 14.52 -3.80 9.27
C ALA A 83 13.79 -2.47 8.99
N LEU A 84 14.31 -1.33 9.48
CA LEU A 84 13.74 -0.01 9.17
C LEU A 84 13.86 0.35 7.68
N ALA A 85 14.95 -0.05 7.03
CA ALA A 85 15.10 0.14 5.59
C ALA A 85 14.06 -0.68 4.83
N GLN A 86 13.83 -1.93 5.24
CA GLN A 86 12.83 -2.80 4.64
C GLN A 86 11.41 -2.24 4.80
N VAL A 87 11.03 -1.76 5.98
CA VAL A 87 9.74 -1.08 6.21
C VAL A 87 9.52 0.08 5.22
N LYS A 88 10.57 0.86 4.91
CA LYS A 88 10.46 1.96 3.94
C LYS A 88 10.27 1.46 2.52
N LEU A 89 10.91 0.35 2.14
CA LEU A 89 10.75 -0.26 0.82
C LEU A 89 9.33 -0.81 0.66
N ASP A 90 8.82 -1.53 1.65
CA ASP A 90 7.47 -2.11 1.59
C ASP A 90 6.39 -1.02 1.61
N ALA A 91 6.58 0.06 2.36
CA ALA A 91 5.67 1.20 2.32
C ALA A 91 5.63 1.86 0.93
N LYS A 92 6.78 1.95 0.24
CA LYS A 92 6.83 2.43 -1.15
C LYS A 92 6.13 1.47 -2.11
N ALA A 93 6.27 0.16 -1.91
CA ALA A 93 5.58 -0.85 -2.70
C ALA A 93 4.06 -0.66 -2.58
N VAL A 94 3.52 -0.52 -1.36
CA VAL A 94 2.08 -0.24 -1.15
C VAL A 94 1.64 1.00 -1.92
N ILE A 95 2.40 2.10 -1.84
CA ILE A 95 2.07 3.33 -2.60
C ILE A 95 2.08 3.07 -4.12
N SER A 96 3.02 2.26 -4.61
CA SER A 96 3.13 1.92 -6.03
C SER A 96 1.91 1.13 -6.50
N GLU A 97 1.53 0.09 -5.78
CA GLU A 97 0.36 -0.74 -6.13
C GLU A 97 -0.94 0.05 -6.08
N VAL A 98 -1.11 0.90 -5.06
CA VAL A 98 -2.27 1.79 -4.96
C VAL A 98 -2.33 2.78 -6.14
N LYS A 99 -1.20 3.29 -6.60
CA LYS A 99 -1.13 4.14 -7.80
C LYS A 99 -1.47 3.36 -9.06
N ALA A 100 -1.00 2.12 -9.20
CA ALA A 100 -1.33 1.28 -10.34
C ALA A 100 -2.84 1.04 -10.40
N LEU A 101 -3.46 0.67 -9.28
CA LEU A 101 -4.91 0.52 -9.14
C LEU A 101 -5.65 1.82 -9.53
N ALA A 102 -5.27 2.95 -8.94
CA ALA A 102 -5.92 4.23 -9.21
C ALA A 102 -5.80 4.67 -10.68
N ASN A 103 -4.64 4.42 -11.31
CA ASN A 103 -4.43 4.74 -12.71
C ASN A 103 -5.27 3.86 -13.64
N ALA A 104 -5.36 2.55 -13.37
CA ALA A 104 -6.20 1.64 -14.14
C ALA A 104 -7.68 2.07 -14.08
N VAL A 105 -8.18 2.40 -12.89
CA VAL A 105 -9.55 2.90 -12.72
C VAL A 105 -9.77 4.24 -13.43
N LYS A 106 -8.79 5.14 -13.38
CA LYS A 106 -8.87 6.40 -14.12
C LYS A 106 -8.91 6.19 -15.64
N GLN A 107 -8.12 5.26 -16.16
CA GLN A 107 -8.11 4.93 -17.59
C GLN A 107 -9.46 4.36 -18.03
N ALA A 108 -9.98 3.37 -17.29
CA ALA A 108 -11.31 2.80 -17.55
C ALA A 108 -12.42 3.85 -17.52
N ALA A 109 -12.40 4.77 -16.55
CA ALA A 109 -13.38 5.85 -16.47
C ALA A 109 -13.28 6.82 -17.67
N GLN A 110 -12.07 7.13 -18.13
CA GLN A 110 -11.86 7.99 -19.29
C GLN A 110 -12.32 7.32 -20.58
N GLU A 111 -12.05 6.02 -20.75
CA GLU A 111 -12.49 5.25 -21.91
C GLU A 111 -14.01 5.19 -21.98
N GLN A 112 -14.69 4.98 -20.86
CA GLN A 112 -16.15 5.00 -20.82
C GLN A 112 -16.75 6.37 -21.19
N LEU A 113 -16.12 7.47 -20.76
CA LEU A 113 -16.54 8.82 -21.15
C LEU A 113 -16.36 9.06 -22.66
N ASN A 114 -15.21 8.66 -23.21
CA ASN A 114 -14.95 8.81 -24.65
C ASN A 114 -15.95 7.99 -25.49
N LEU A 115 -16.30 6.78 -25.05
CA LEU A 115 -17.32 5.95 -25.70
C LEU A 115 -18.73 6.56 -25.63
N ALA A 116 -19.04 7.33 -24.59
CA ALA A 116 -20.31 8.03 -24.47
C ALA A 116 -20.38 9.23 -25.43
N ASP A 117 -19.30 10.01 -25.54
CA ASP A 117 -19.22 11.17 -26.44
C ASP A 117 -19.26 10.77 -27.94
N ASP A 118 -18.63 9.65 -28.32
CA ASP A 118 -18.66 9.16 -29.71
C ASP A 118 -20.05 8.66 -30.14
N ASN A 119 -20.86 8.10 -29.22
CA ASN A 119 -22.22 7.64 -29.54
C ASN A 119 -23.23 8.78 -29.74
N ASP A 120 -23.01 9.95 -29.14
CA ASP A 120 -23.86 11.14 -29.36
C ASP A 120 -23.50 11.88 -30.67
N SER A 121 -22.37 11.55 -31.31
CA SER A 121 -21.94 12.15 -32.59
C SER A 121 -22.59 11.52 -33.82
N GLU A 122 -23.13 10.30 -33.76
CA GLU A 122 -23.68 9.58 -34.92
C GLU A 122 -25.21 9.75 -35.11
N THR A 123 -25.89 10.53 -34.26
CA THR A 123 -27.36 10.69 -34.30
C THR A 123 -27.87 12.03 -34.87
N ASN A 124 -27.05 12.82 -35.56
CA ASN A 124 -27.47 14.07 -36.23
C ASN A 124 -27.37 14.03 -37.77
#